data_AF-A0A2N7BJK5-F1
#
_entry.id   AF-A0A2N7BJK5-F1
#
_cell.length_a   1.000
_cell.length_b   1.000
_cell.length_c   1.000
_cell.angle_alpha   90.00
_cell.angle_beta   90.00
_cell.angle_gamma   90.00
#
_symmetry.space_group_name_H-M   'P 1'
#
loop_
_entity.id
_entity.type
_entity.pdbx_description
1 polymer ?
#
loop_
_entity_poly.entity_id
_entity_poly.type
_entity_poly.pdbx_seq_one_letter_code
_entity_poly.pdbx_strand_id
1 'polypeptide(L)'
;MASGQQKAQQNLEAFEVWKATQTDDDFKQIMFRGQLNRNEVAKGIGCGKSALNQNPALKEALKALEDKLRGKGVLPPLSDAANKNEGKPQAYDNTANRKLLDSKRVSSLEAENIELKAKVKELEKRLERFGELSETLSEMGLMPR
;
A
#
# COMPACT_ATOMS: atom_id res chain seq x y z
N MET A 1 -8.83 1.10 17.43
CA MET A 1 -8.91 2.38 16.69
C MET A 1 -7.54 3.05 16.79
N ALA A 2 -6.80 3.23 15.70
CA ALA A 2 -5.52 3.95 15.74
C ALA A 2 -5.74 5.44 16.08
N SER A 3 -4.91 6.00 16.95
CA SER A 3 -4.98 7.41 17.34
C SER A 3 -4.73 8.34 16.16
N GLY A 4 -5.16 9.60 16.24
CA GLY A 4 -4.90 10.60 15.20
C GLY A 4 -3.39 10.77 14.91
N GLN A 5 -2.56 10.67 15.94
CA GLN A 5 -1.10 10.70 15.82
C GLN A 5 -0.54 9.45 15.13
N GLN A 6 -1.05 8.26 15.46
CA GLN A 6 -0.65 7.01 14.78
C GLN A 6 -1.01 7.04 13.30
N LYS A 7 -2.19 7.55 12.94
CA LYS A 7 -2.59 7.72 11.54
C LYS A 7 -1.71 8.74 10.82
N ALA A 8 -1.31 9.82 11.48
CA ALA A 8 -0.39 10.81 10.91
C ALA A 8 0.97 10.16 10.58
N GLN A 9 1.50 9.34 11.49
CA GLN A 9 2.74 8.60 11.30
C GLN A 9 2.64 7.59 10.14
N GLN A 10 1.56 6.80 10.11
CA GLN A 10 1.31 5.83 9.02
C GLN A 10 1.24 6.51 7.65
N ASN A 11 0.61 7.68 7.55
CA ASN A 11 0.55 8.43 6.29
C ASN A 11 1.93 8.92 5.84
N LEU A 12 2.82 9.26 6.77
CA LEU A 12 4.19 9.69 6.46
C LEU A 12 5.02 8.51 5.97
N GLU A 13 4.94 7.36 6.64
CA GLU A 13 5.61 6.14 6.21
C GLU A 13 5.14 5.71 4.82
N ALA A 14 3.83 5.73 4.58
CA ALA A 14 3.25 5.46 3.27
C ALA A 14 3.74 6.46 2.20
N PHE A 15 3.92 7.74 2.57
CA PHE A 15 4.48 8.74 1.67
C PHE A 15 5.94 8.47 1.29
N GLU A 16 6.79 8.11 2.25
CA GLU A 16 8.19 7.79 1.97
C GLU A 16 8.33 6.53 1.11
N VAL A 17 7.51 5.50 1.35
CA VAL A 17 7.46 4.31 0.49
C VAL A 17 7.03 4.67 -0.92
N TRP A 18 5.92 5.41 -1.07
CA TRP A 18 5.42 5.85 -2.38
C TRP A 18 6.45 6.71 -3.13
N LYS A 19 7.12 7.62 -2.44
CA LYS A 19 8.17 8.46 -3.00
C LYS A 19 9.36 7.65 -3.50
N ALA A 20 9.71 6.56 -2.82
CA ALA A 20 10.80 5.67 -3.22
C ALA A 20 10.44 4.78 -4.43
N THR A 21 9.16 4.49 -4.66
CA THR A 21 8.73 3.69 -5.82
C THR A 21 8.65 4.50 -7.10
N GLN A 22 8.56 5.84 -7.02
CA GLN A 22 8.29 6.67 -8.19
C GLN A 22 9.56 7.13 -8.88
N THR A 23 9.50 7.15 -10.21
CA THR A 23 10.56 7.67 -11.07
C THR A 23 10.39 9.16 -11.35
N ASP A 24 11.44 9.81 -11.84
CA ASP A 24 11.40 11.23 -12.23
C ASP A 24 10.35 11.49 -13.34
N ASP A 25 10.06 10.50 -14.20
CA ASP A 25 9.01 10.62 -15.23
C ASP A 25 7.59 10.45 -14.65
N ASP A 26 7.40 9.59 -13.65
CA ASP A 26 6.12 9.50 -12.93
C ASP A 26 5.75 10.85 -12.29
N PHE A 27 6.74 11.56 -11.74
CA PHE A 27 6.55 12.89 -11.16
C PHE A 27 6.16 13.94 -12.21
N LYS A 28 6.65 13.84 -13.45
CA LYS A 28 6.22 14.73 -14.55
C LYS A 28 4.76 14.51 -14.92
N GLN A 29 4.30 13.26 -14.93
CA GLN A 29 2.92 12.93 -15.29
C GLN A 29 1.89 13.45 -14.28
N ILE A 30 2.24 13.50 -12.99
CA ILE A 30 1.39 14.07 -11.94
C ILE A 30 1.62 15.57 -11.71
N MET A 31 2.41 16.23 -12.55
CA MET A 31 2.59 17.67 -12.48
C MET A 31 1.26 18.38 -12.77
N PHE A 32 0.91 19.33 -11.93
CA PHE A 32 -0.23 20.21 -12.14
C PHE A 32 0.12 21.62 -11.67
N ARG A 33 0.05 22.60 -12.58
CA ARG A 33 0.33 24.03 -12.29
C ARG A 33 1.70 24.26 -11.61
N GLY A 34 2.73 23.55 -12.06
CA GLY A 34 4.09 23.64 -11.52
C GLY A 34 4.30 23.04 -10.12
N GLN A 35 3.34 22.26 -9.63
CA GLN A 35 3.42 21.52 -8.37
C GLN A 35 2.97 20.07 -8.59
N LEU A 36 3.18 19.20 -7.60
CA LEU A 36 2.62 17.85 -7.68
C LEU A 36 1.12 17.90 -7.39
N ASN A 37 0.33 17.19 -8.20
CA ASN A 37 -1.11 17.12 -8.03
C ASN A 37 -1.47 16.43 -6.70
N ARG A 38 -1.96 17.21 -5.74
CA ARG A 38 -2.30 16.72 -4.39
C ARG A 38 -3.36 15.63 -4.41
N ASN A 39 -4.25 15.60 -5.40
CA ASN A 39 -5.25 14.53 -5.51
C ASN A 39 -4.60 13.21 -5.94
N GLU A 40 -3.65 13.24 -6.89
CA GLU A 40 -2.95 12.04 -7.35
C GLU A 40 -1.95 11.54 -6.31
N VAL A 41 -1.25 12.45 -5.63
CA VAL A 41 -0.39 12.12 -4.49
C VAL A 41 -1.20 11.44 -3.38
N ALA A 42 -2.37 11.99 -3.01
CA ALA A 42 -3.24 11.38 -2.00
C ALA A 42 -3.70 9.96 -2.39
N LYS A 43 -4.09 9.76 -3.66
CA LYS A 43 -4.44 8.43 -4.19
C LYS A 43 -3.26 7.45 -4.16
N GLY A 44 -2.06 7.92 -4.49
CA GLY A 44 -0.85 7.11 -4.52
C GLY A 44 -0.41 6.62 -3.13
N ILE A 45 -0.54 7.47 -2.12
CA ILE A 45 -0.23 7.14 -0.72
C ILE A 45 -1.37 6.32 -0.09
N GLY A 46 -2.60 6.45 -0.59
CA GLY A 46 -3.80 5.86 0.01
C GLY A 46 -4.35 6.65 1.19
N CYS A 47 -4.06 7.96 1.26
CA CYS A 47 -4.55 8.84 2.32
C CYS A 47 -5.59 9.84 1.79
N GLY A 48 -6.42 10.39 2.69
CA GLY A 48 -7.32 11.49 2.32
C GLY A 48 -6.54 12.76 1.99
N LYS A 49 -7.06 13.59 1.07
CA LYS A 49 -6.46 14.90 0.72
C LYS A 49 -6.23 15.79 1.95
N SER A 50 -7.11 15.69 2.95
CA SER A 50 -6.99 16.42 4.22
C SER A 50 -5.71 16.07 4.98
N ALA A 51 -5.24 14.82 4.92
CA ALA A 51 -4.00 14.39 5.58
C ALA A 51 -2.77 15.14 5.03
N LEU A 52 -2.78 15.48 3.73
CA LEU A 52 -1.71 16.28 3.10
C LEU A 52 -1.63 17.72 3.63
N ASN A 53 -2.74 18.25 4.15
CA ASN A 53 -2.81 19.62 4.66
C ASN A 53 -2.70 19.68 6.19
N GLN A 54 -3.24 18.68 6.89
CA GLN A 54 -3.33 18.65 8.36
C GLN A 54 -2.07 18.10 9.03
N ASN A 55 -1.35 17.18 8.37
CA ASN A 55 -0.12 16.62 8.93
C ASN A 55 1.08 17.53 8.57
N PRO A 56 1.69 18.24 9.54
CA PRO A 56 2.78 19.17 9.28
C PRO A 56 4.00 18.45 8.69
N ALA A 57 4.34 17.27 9.22
CA ALA A 57 5.49 16.50 8.77
C ALA A 57 5.32 16.04 7.32
N LEU A 58 4.10 15.64 6.94
CA LEU A 58 3.82 15.23 5.56
C LEU A 58 3.84 16.44 4.61
N LYS A 59 3.36 17.60 5.05
CA LYS A 59 3.43 18.86 4.30
C LYS A 59 4.88 19.27 4.03
N GLU A 60 5.75 19.17 5.03
CA GLU A 60 7.18 19.45 4.89
C GLU A 60 7.87 18.45 3.96
N ALA A 61 7.60 17.15 4.13
CA ALA A 61 8.15 16.11 3.28
C ALA A 61 7.77 16.28 1.80
N LEU A 62 6.52 16.68 1.54
CA LEU A 62 6.03 16.96 0.20
C LEU A 62 6.67 18.21 -0.40
N LYS A 63 6.85 19.28 0.40
CA LYS A 63 7.57 20.48 -0.05
C LYS A 63 9.03 20.14 -0.39
N ALA A 64 9.71 19.39 0.47
CA ALA A 64 11.09 18.96 0.25
C ALA A 64 11.22 18.08 -1.01
N LEU A 65 10.23 17.24 -1.30
CA LEU A 65 10.18 16.46 -2.53
C LEU A 65 10.05 17.37 -3.76
N GLU A 66 9.12 18.32 -3.74
CA GLU A 66 8.96 19.28 -4.84
C GLU A 66 10.23 20.12 -5.07
N ASP A 67 10.90 20.57 -4.00
CA ASP A 67 12.15 21.33 -4.11
C ASP A 67 13.28 20.48 -4.70
N LYS A 68 13.39 19.21 -4.32
CA LYS A 68 14.34 18.27 -4.95
C LYS A 68 14.04 18.06 -6.43
N LEU A 69 12.77 17.91 -6.80
CA LEU A 69 12.35 17.74 -8.19
C LEU A 69 12.60 19.00 -9.03
N ARG A 70 12.47 20.20 -8.45
CA ARG A 70 12.89 21.46 -9.09
C ARG A 70 14.39 21.51 -9.30
N GLY A 71 15.18 21.12 -8.29
CA GLY A 71 16.65 21.04 -8.41
C GLY A 71 17.12 20.08 -9.51
N LYS A 72 16.36 19.00 -9.76
CA LYS A 72 16.59 18.06 -10.85
C LYS A 72 16.05 18.53 -12.22
N GLY A 73 15.35 19.65 -12.30
CA GLY A 73 14.70 20.13 -13.53
C GLY A 73 13.46 19.32 -13.94
N VAL A 74 12.91 18.49 -13.05
CA VAL A 74 11.68 17.69 -13.29
C VAL A 74 10.43 18.55 -13.16
N LEU A 75 10.41 19.46 -12.18
CA LEU A 75 9.35 20.45 -12.01
C LEU A 75 9.81 21.84 -12.49
N PRO A 76 8.95 22.61 -13.16
CA PRO A 76 9.27 23.98 -13.53
C PRO A 76 9.44 24.87 -12.28
N PRO A 77 10.25 25.94 -12.37
CA PRO A 77 10.37 26.92 -11.29
C PRO A 77 9.02 27.59 -11.01
N LEU A 78 8.76 27.94 -9.75
CA LEU A 78 7.52 28.56 -9.24
C LEU A 78 7.20 29.96 -9.83
N SER A 79 7.86 30.36 -10.92
CA SER A 79 7.59 31.60 -11.65
C SER A 79 6.21 31.58 -12.32
N ASP A 80 5.68 32.75 -12.67
CA ASP A 80 4.40 32.92 -13.38
C ASP A 80 4.26 32.11 -14.68
N ALA A 81 5.36 31.61 -15.25
CA ALA A 81 5.36 30.68 -16.38
C ALA A 81 4.73 29.31 -16.03
N ALA A 82 4.75 28.88 -14.76
CA ALA A 82 4.10 27.65 -14.30
C ALA A 82 2.56 27.71 -14.38
N ASN A 83 1.99 28.92 -14.31
CA ASN A 83 0.55 29.13 -14.47
C ASN A 83 0.10 29.10 -15.95
N LYS A 84 1.04 29.19 -16.91
CA LYS A 84 0.73 29.21 -18.36
C LYS A 84 0.67 27.82 -19.01
N ASN A 85 1.08 26.76 -18.31
CA ASN A 85 0.82 25.39 -18.76
C ASN A 85 -0.63 25.00 -18.44
N GLU A 86 -1.55 25.47 -19.28
CA GLU A 86 -2.98 25.12 -19.30
C GLU A 86 -3.24 23.67 -19.79
N GLY A 87 -2.24 22.81 -19.73
CA GLY A 87 -2.40 21.39 -20.01
C GLY A 87 -3.35 20.80 -18.97
N LYS A 88 -4.51 20.32 -19.41
CA LYS A 88 -5.40 19.47 -18.60
C LYS A 88 -4.53 18.46 -17.83
N PRO A 89 -4.78 18.23 -16.52
CA PRO A 89 -4.02 17.25 -15.76
C PRO A 89 -4.07 15.93 -16.54
N GLN A 90 -2.91 15.47 -17.00
CA GLN A 90 -2.79 14.18 -17.66
C GLN A 90 -3.29 13.14 -16.66
N ALA A 91 -4.23 12.30 -17.08
CA ALA A 91 -4.78 11.27 -16.22
C ALA A 91 -3.63 10.36 -15.79
N TYR A 92 -3.20 10.51 -14.53
CA TYR A 92 -2.12 9.72 -13.97
C TYR A 92 -2.57 8.26 -13.91
N ASP A 93 -2.03 7.45 -14.81
CA ASP A 93 -2.34 6.03 -14.87
C ASP A 93 -1.41 5.25 -13.94
N ASN A 94 -1.65 5.37 -12.63
CA ASN A 94 -0.99 4.53 -11.63
C ASN A 94 -1.47 3.06 -11.67
N THR A 95 -2.28 2.65 -12.66
CA THR A 95 -2.75 1.27 -12.69
C THR A 95 -1.61 0.29 -12.91
N ALA A 96 -0.53 0.66 -13.60
CA ALA A 96 0.60 -0.24 -13.83
C ALA A 96 1.34 -0.59 -12.52
N ASN A 97 1.75 0.42 -11.74
CA ASN A 97 2.42 0.21 -10.46
C ASN A 97 1.49 -0.39 -9.41
N ARG A 98 0.21 0.01 -9.40
CA ARG A 98 -0.80 -0.59 -8.52
C ARG A 98 -1.06 -2.06 -8.87
N LYS A 99 -1.18 -2.42 -10.15
CA LYS A 99 -1.31 -3.82 -10.60
C LYS A 99 -0.10 -4.65 -10.23
N LEU A 100 1.11 -4.09 -10.28
CA LEU A 100 2.34 -4.78 -9.87
C LEU A 100 2.37 -5.07 -8.36
N LEU A 101 1.95 -4.10 -7.54
CA LEU A 101 1.86 -4.28 -6.09
C LEU A 101 0.73 -5.24 -5.71
N ASP A 102 -0.43 -5.10 -6.35
CA ASP A 102 -1.57 -5.98 -6.15
C ASP A 102 -1.24 -7.41 -6.59
N SER A 103 -0.53 -7.61 -7.71
CA SER A 103 -0.12 -8.96 -8.15
C SER A 103 0.88 -9.60 -7.19
N LYS A 104 1.85 -8.84 -6.66
CA LYS A 104 2.79 -9.35 -5.66
C LYS A 104 2.08 -9.70 -4.35
N ARG A 105 1.12 -8.88 -3.93
CA ARG A 105 0.31 -9.15 -2.74
C ARG A 105 -0.60 -10.36 -2.92
N VAL A 106 -1.24 -10.48 -4.08
CA VAL A 106 -2.08 -11.63 -4.45
C VAL A 106 -1.24 -12.91 -4.45
N SER A 107 -0.06 -12.90 -5.07
CA SER A 107 0.83 -14.06 -5.09
C SER A 107 1.28 -14.50 -3.68
N SER A 108 1.61 -13.55 -2.79
CA SER A 108 1.93 -13.87 -1.39
C SER A 108 0.75 -14.49 -0.65
N LEU A 109 -0.45 -13.89 -0.80
CA LEU A 109 -1.67 -14.38 -0.15
C LEU A 109 -2.10 -15.74 -0.69
N GLU A 110 -1.93 -16.00 -2.00
CA GLU A 110 -2.20 -17.31 -2.61
C GLU A 110 -1.27 -18.39 -2.05
N ALA A 111 0.03 -18.09 -1.93
CA ALA A 111 0.99 -19.01 -1.32
C ALA A 111 0.63 -19.34 0.14
N GLU A 112 0.32 -18.32 0.94
CA GLU A 112 -0.13 -18.49 2.32
C GLU A 112 -1.44 -19.30 2.40
N ASN A 113 -2.38 -19.08 1.47
CA ASN A 113 -3.64 -19.82 1.45
C ASN A 113 -3.44 -21.30 1.12
N ILE A 114 -2.54 -21.62 0.19
CA ILE A 114 -2.17 -22.99 -0.15
C ILE A 114 -1.51 -23.67 1.06
N GLU A 115 -0.57 -23.00 1.73
CA GLU A 115 0.10 -23.53 2.92
C GLU A 115 -0.90 -23.78 4.07
N LEU A 116 -1.79 -22.81 4.33
CA LEU A 116 -2.82 -22.94 5.36
C LEU A 116 -3.79 -24.07 5.05
N LYS A 117 -4.26 -24.20 3.81
CA LYS A 117 -5.12 -25.32 3.38
C LYS A 117 -4.42 -26.66 3.53
N ALA A 118 -3.13 -26.75 3.23
CA ALA A 118 -2.35 -27.97 3.43
C ALA A 118 -2.26 -28.33 4.92
N LYS A 119 -2.01 -27.35 5.80
CA LYS A 119 -1.99 -27.56 7.25
C LYS A 119 -3.35 -28.00 7.80
N VAL A 120 -4.44 -27.39 7.34
CA VAL A 120 -5.81 -27.78 7.72
C VAL A 120 -6.07 -29.24 7.35
N LYS A 121 -5.78 -29.63 6.11
CA LYS A 121 -5.98 -31.00 5.65
C LYS A 121 -5.15 -32.03 6.44
N GLU A 122 -3.92 -31.68 6.82
CA GLU A 122 -3.06 -32.54 7.64
C GLU A 122 -3.62 -32.67 9.07
N LEU A 123 -4.12 -31.58 9.66
CA LEU A 123 -4.74 -31.61 10.98
C LEU A 123 -6.04 -32.41 10.99
N GLU A 124 -6.88 -32.26 9.96
CA GLU A 124 -8.10 -33.04 9.78
C GLU A 124 -7.80 -34.54 9.72
N LYS A 125 -6.81 -34.97 8.93
CA LYS A 125 -6.38 -36.37 8.87
C LYS A 125 -5.89 -36.90 10.21
N ARG A 126 -5.17 -36.09 10.99
CA ARG A 126 -4.72 -36.49 12.32
C ARG A 126 -5.91 -36.68 13.26
N LEU A 127 -6.88 -35.77 13.23
CA LEU A 127 -8.11 -35.87 14.02
C LEU A 127 -8.92 -37.11 13.65
N GLU A 128 -9.07 -37.38 12.35
CA GLU A 128 -9.76 -38.59 11.85
C GLU A 128 -9.10 -39.86 12.40
N ARG A 129 -7.77 -39.97 12.29
CA ARG A 129 -7.00 -41.10 12.85
C ARG A 129 -7.15 -41.23 14.38
N PHE A 130 -7.22 -40.12 15.11
CA PHE A 130 -7.48 -40.16 16.55
C PHE A 130 -8.93 -40.59 16.85
N GLY A 131 -9.88 -40.22 16.00
CA GLY A 131 -11.27 -40.69 16.08
C GLY A 131 -11.37 -42.21 15.93
N GLU A 132 -10.76 -42.77 14.88
CA GLU A 132 -10.69 -44.23 14.66
C GLU A 132 -10.02 -44.95 15.84
N LEU A 133 -8.94 -44.39 16.38
CA LEU A 133 -8.27 -44.94 17.57
C LEU A 133 -9.18 -44.88 18.80
N SER A 134 -9.94 -43.79 18.98
CA SER A 134 -10.88 -43.66 20.08
C SER A 134 -12.04 -44.65 19.98
N GLU A 135 -12.55 -44.89 18.77
CA GLU A 135 -13.61 -45.87 18.51
C GLU A 135 -13.15 -47.28 18.84
N THR A 136 -11.97 -47.70 18.34
CA THR A 136 -11.41 -49.03 18.64
C THR A 136 -11.12 -49.22 20.14
N LEU A 137 -10.61 -48.19 20.83
CA LEU A 137 -10.41 -48.24 22.29
C LEU A 137 -11.73 -48.32 23.07
N SER A 138 -12.79 -47.67 22.57
CA SER A 138 -14.14 -47.77 23.13
C SER A 138 -14.75 -49.16 22.92
N GLU A 139 -14.61 -49.73 21.71
CA GLU A 139 -15.03 -51.10 21.39
C GLU A 139 -14.32 -52.16 22.23
N MET A 140 -13.03 -51.97 22.49
CA MET A 140 -12.25 -52.85 23.38
C MET A 140 -12.53 -52.61 24.87
N GLY A 141 -13.39 -51.66 25.24
CA GLY A 141 -13.75 -51.36 26.64
C GLY A 141 -12.64 -50.72 27.46
N LEU A 142 -11.63 -50.12 26.80
CA LEU A 142 -10.45 -49.50 27.42
C LEU A 142 -10.63 -47.99 27.69
N MET A 143 -11.76 -47.40 27.26
CA MET A 143 -12.11 -46.00 27.54
C MET A 143 -13.16 -45.90 28.67
N PRO A 144 -12.96 -45.05 29.69
CA PRO A 144 -14.00 -44.77 30.69
C PRO A 144 -15.17 -44.03 30.02
N ARG A 145 -16.40 -44.38 30.41
CA ARG A 145 -17.61 -43.66 29.99
C ARG A 145 -17.68 -42.25 30.56
#